data_AF-A0A9D8J4F4-F1
#
_entry.id   AF-A0A9D8J4F4-F1
#
_cell.length_a   1.000
_cell.length_b   1.000
_cell.length_c   1.000
_cell.angle_alpha   90.00
_cell.angle_beta   90.00
_cell.angle_gamma   90.00
#
_symmetry.space_group_name_H-M   'P 1'
#
loop_
_entity.id
_entity.type
_entity.pdbx_description
1 polymer ?
#
loop_
_entity_poly.entity_id
_entity_poly.type
_entity_poly.pdbx_seq_one_letter_code
_entity_poly.pdbx_strand_id
1 'polypeptide(L)' 'ALATRMLRRGASLTEIGDILRHRSPETTMIYAKVDLAALRTLALPWPGGTR' A
#
# COMPACT_ATOMS: atom_id res chain seq x y z
N ALA A 1 2.34 -2.67 14.05
CA ALA A 1 2.49 -1.20 13.94
C ALA A 1 1.16 -0.55 13.53
N LEU A 2 0.98 0.76 13.80
CA LEU A 2 -0.26 1.52 13.50
C LEU A 2 -0.55 1.64 11.99
N ALA A 3 0.44 2.04 11.20
CA ALA A 3 0.34 2.18 9.74
C ALA A 3 -0.19 0.92 9.04
N THR A 4 0.33 -0.26 9.40
CA THR A 4 -0.10 -1.54 8.84
C THR A 4 -1.58 -1.85 9.10
N ARG A 5 -2.11 -1.47 10.26
CA ARG A 5 -3.55 -1.65 10.57
C ARG A 5 -4.42 -0.68 9.79
N MET A 6 -3.95 0.54 9.58
CA MET A 6 -4.66 1.56 8.79
C MET A 6 -4.73 1.14 7.32
N LEU A 7 -3.60 0.68 6.75
CA LEU A 7 -3.54 0.18 5.38
C LEU A 7 -4.49 -1.00 5.15
N ARG A 8 -4.49 -1.99 6.06
CA ARG A 8 -5.42 -3.14 6.01
C ARG A 8 -6.89 -2.75 6.13
N ARG A 9 -7.20 -1.56 6.64
CA ARG A 9 -8.57 -1.02 6.73
C ARG A 9 -8.91 -0.12 5.53
N GLY A 10 -8.04 -0.05 4.53
CA GLY A 10 -8.25 0.70 3.29
C GLY A 10 -7.80 2.16 3.33
N ALA A 11 -7.08 2.60 4.37
CA ALA A 11 -6.51 3.95 4.39
C ALA A 11 -5.43 4.09 3.32
N SER A 12 -5.42 5.23 2.64
CA SER A 12 -4.40 5.59 1.65
C SER A 12 -3.06 5.88 2.32
N LEU A 13 -1.96 5.75 1.55
CA LEU A 13 -0.63 6.12 2.03
C LEU A 13 -0.53 7.60 2.39
N THR A 14 -1.31 8.47 1.74
CA THR A 14 -1.38 9.90 2.05
C THR A 14 -1.96 10.13 3.44
N GLU A 15 -3.12 9.54 3.76
CA GLU A 15 -3.75 9.64 5.08
C GLU A 15 -2.87 9.08 6.20
N ILE A 16 -2.14 7.99 5.91
CA ILE A 16 -1.17 7.41 6.84
C ILE A 16 0.01 8.37 7.06
N GLY A 17 0.52 9.00 6.00
CA GLY A 17 1.60 9.99 6.06
C GLY A 17 1.21 11.21 6.90
N ASP A 18 -0.01 11.71 6.74
CA ASP A 18 -0.55 12.84 7.49
C ASP A 18 -0.66 12.53 8.99
N ILE A 19 -1.19 11.36 9.34
CA ILE A 19 -1.36 10.94 10.75
C ILE A 19 0.00 10.69 11.43
N LEU A 20 0.97 10.17 10.70
CA LEU A 20 2.33 9.98 11.21
C LEU A 20 3.18 11.26 11.16
N ARG A 21 2.64 12.36 10.61
CA ARG A 21 3.32 13.65 10.39
C ARG A 21 4.62 13.50 9.59
N HIS A 22 4.65 12.55 8.65
CA HIS A 22 5.77 12.37 7.76
C HIS A 22 5.81 13.51 6.74
N ARG A 23 6.96 14.18 6.63
CA ARG A 23 7.14 15.32 5.73
C ARG A 23 7.38 14.90 4.27
N SER A 24 7.73 13.64 4.02
CA SER A 24 7.91 13.08 2.68
C SER A 24 7.05 11.81 2.51
N PRO A 25 6.37 11.63 1.36
CA PRO A 25 5.68 10.39 1.03
C PRO A 25 6.63 9.19 0.87
N GLU A 26 7.93 9.40 0.64
CA GLU A 26 8.92 8.32 0.49
C GLU A 26 9.12 7.52 1.77
N THR A 27 9.04 8.16 2.95
CA THR A 27 9.14 7.46 4.23
C THR A 27 7.91 6.60 4.51
N THR A 28 6.80 6.86 3.82
CA THR A 28 5.53 6.13 3.97
C THR A 28 5.40 5.00 2.94
N MET A 29 6.15 5.05 1.84
CA MET A 29 6.21 3.99 0.82
C MET A 29 6.65 2.63 1.35
N ILE A 30 7.42 2.59 2.45
CA ILE A 30 7.80 1.32 3.11
C ILE A 30 6.57 0.51 3.58
N TYR A 31 5.43 1.16 3.83
CA TYR A 31 4.19 0.49 4.22
C TYR A 31 3.44 -0.14 3.03
N ALA A 32 3.70 0.30 1.80
CA ALA A 32 3.02 -0.22 0.60
C ALA A 32 3.26 -1.73 0.40
N LYS A 33 4.45 -2.22 0.77
CA LYS A 33 4.81 -3.65 0.62
C LYS A 33 3.97 -4.58 1.50
N VAL A 34 3.30 -4.07 2.54
CA VAL A 34 2.69 -4.89 3.59
C VAL A 34 1.30 -5.40 3.19
N ASP A 35 0.67 -4.82 2.16
CA ASP A 35 -0.63 -5.26 1.67
C ASP A 35 -0.54 -5.96 0.30
N LEU A 36 0.10 -7.13 0.31
CA LEU A 36 0.17 -7.99 -0.88
C LEU A 36 -1.20 -8.46 -1.35
N ALA A 37 -2.22 -8.48 -0.49
CA ALA A 37 -3.57 -8.87 -0.86
C ALA A 37 -4.26 -7.77 -1.69
N ALA A 38 -4.16 -6.51 -1.27
CA ALA A 38 -4.63 -5.38 -2.07
C ALA A 38 -3.80 -5.18 -3.35
N LEU A 39 -2.48 -5.42 -3.30
CA LEU A 39 -1.65 -5.32 -4.52
C LEU A 39 -2.01 -6.39 -5.56
N ARG A 40 -2.46 -7.58 -5.14
CA ARG A 40 -2.93 -8.63 -6.06
C ARG A 40 -4.16 -8.21 -6.87
N THR A 41 -5.03 -7.35 -6.34
CA THR A 41 -6.20 -6.88 -7.11
C THR A 41 -5.82 -5.87 -8.19
N LEU A 42 -4.66 -5.22 -8.06
CA LEU A 42 -4.11 -4.31 -9.06
C LEU A 42 -3.25 -5.01 -10.11
N ALA A 43 -2.90 -6.28 -9.89
CA ALA A 43 -2.08 -7.03 -10.82
C ALA A 43 -2.87 -7.34 -12.10
N LEU A 44 -2.33 -6.91 -13.25
CA LEU A 44 -2.81 -7.34 -14.55
C LEU A 44 -2.39 -8.80 -14.81
N PRO A 45 -3.15 -9.56 -15.61
CA PRO A 45 -2.69 -10.85 -16.10
C PRO A 45 -1.36 -10.68 -16.82
N TRP A 46 -0.49 -11.69 -16.67
CA TRP A 46 0.82 -11.65 -17.29
C TRP A 46 0.67 -11.52 -18.83
N PRO A 47 1.36 -10.58 -19.49
CA PRO A 47 1.32 -10.48 -20.95
C PRO A 47 1.81 -11.79 -21.58
N GLY A 48 0.95 -12.46 -22.35
CA GLY A 48 1.25 -13.77 -22.95
C GLY A 48 0.97 -14.98 -22.04
N GLY A 49 0.43 -14.76 -20.84
CA GLY A 49 -0.08 -15.82 -19.96
C GLY A 49 -1.48 -16.26 -20.39
N THR A 50 -1.62 -16.78 -21.60
CA THR A 50 -2.79 -17.57 -21.98
C THR A 50 -2.77 -18.87 -21.16
N ARG A 51 -3.88 -19.17 -20.49
CA ARG A 51 -4.18 -20.54 -20.10
C ARG A 51 -4.75 -21.29 -21.29
#